data_AF-F8F202-F1
#
_entry.id   AF-F8F202-F1
#
_cell.length_a   1.000
_cell.length_b   1.000
_cell.length_c   1.000
_cell.angle_alpha   90.00
_cell.angle_beta   90.00
_cell.angle_gamma   90.00
#
_symmetry.space_group_name_H-M   'P 1'
#
loop_
_entity.id
_entity.type
_entity.pdbx_description
1 polymer ?
#
loop_
_entity_poly.entity_id
_entity_poly.type
_entity_poly.pdbx_seq_one_letter_code
_entity_poly.pdbx_strand_id
1 'polypeptide(L)'
;MGIRKFFGNLFIIFGILNIANFWAPRPIPTVGPSAFIIGLLLIGTGIFLRLERDSSGNIQWDRFLALFQGSKTQNNSSRMREDKQNISDTKLSDPLIAVRVLRLAEQKQGILSISQTAMELNIPLGDAEAGLDECVARGTATIEVDPNTGLAYYRFPEFLPR
;
A
#
# COMPACT_ATOMS: atom_id res chain seq x y z
N MET A 1 -8.95 15.73 11.95
CA MET A 1 -9.46 14.34 12.08
C MET A 1 -10.98 14.38 12.04
N GLY A 2 -11.62 13.73 11.06
CA GLY A 2 -13.07 13.84 10.85
C GLY A 2 -13.90 13.22 11.98
N ILE A 3 -14.94 13.93 12.43
CA ILE A 3 -15.86 13.53 13.53
C ILE A 3 -16.33 12.07 13.39
N ARG A 4 -16.54 11.60 12.15
CA ARG A 4 -16.98 10.22 11.83
C ARG A 4 -15.98 9.15 12.29
N LYS A 5 -14.67 9.41 12.14
CA LYS A 5 -13.61 8.47 12.56
C LYS A 5 -13.53 8.38 14.09
N PHE A 6 -13.82 9.49 14.78
CA PHE A 6 -13.89 9.53 16.25
C PHE A 6 -15.07 8.71 16.78
N PHE A 7 -16.28 8.96 16.27
CA PHE A 7 -17.47 8.19 16.67
C PHE A 7 -17.35 6.70 16.30
N GLY A 8 -16.81 6.36 15.13
CA GLY A 8 -16.57 4.97 14.73
C GLY A 8 -15.68 4.21 15.72
N ASN A 9 -14.56 4.81 16.15
CA ASN A 9 -13.70 4.22 17.17
C ASN A 9 -14.39 4.11 18.54
N LEU A 10 -15.15 5.13 18.93
CA LEU A 10 -15.89 5.14 20.19
C LEU A 10 -16.91 3.99 20.27
N PHE A 11 -17.69 3.78 19.21
CA PHE A 11 -18.66 2.68 19.13
C PHE A 11 -18.01 1.30 19.15
N ILE A 12 -16.87 1.13 18.47
CA ILE A 12 -16.10 -0.13 18.51
C ILE A 12 -15.59 -0.41 19.93
N ILE A 13 -15.03 0.59 20.60
CA ILE A 13 -14.52 0.44 21.98
C ILE A 13 -15.66 0.10 22.94
N PHE A 14 -16.79 0.80 22.87
CA PHE A 14 -17.96 0.51 23.71
C PHE A 14 -18.53 -0.89 23.46
N GLY A 15 -18.58 -1.35 22.21
CA GLY A 15 -19.05 -2.69 21.88
C GLY A 15 -18.12 -3.79 22.43
N ILE A 16 -16.79 -3.60 22.34
CA ILE A 16 -15.81 -4.52 22.94
C ILE A 16 -15.92 -4.53 24.46
N LEU A 17 -16.04 -3.36 25.10
CA LEU A 17 -16.22 -3.26 26.55
C LEU A 17 -17.50 -3.96 27.02
N ASN A 18 -18.58 -3.86 26.26
CA ASN A 18 -19.85 -4.52 26.58
C ASN A 18 -19.72 -6.05 26.55
N ILE A 19 -18.99 -6.60 25.56
CA ILE A 19 -18.71 -8.04 25.47
C ILE A 19 -17.72 -8.49 26.56
N ALA A 20 -16.67 -7.71 26.83
CA ALA A 20 -15.68 -8.05 27.85
C ALA A 20 -16.27 -8.04 29.27
N ASN A 21 -17.23 -7.15 29.53
CA ASN A 21 -17.93 -7.09 30.82
C ASN A 21 -18.76 -8.37 31.11
N PHE A 22 -19.22 -9.08 30.07
CA PHE A 22 -19.86 -10.39 30.22
C PHE A 22 -18.90 -11.47 30.76
N TRP A 23 -17.61 -11.37 30.41
CA TRP A 23 -16.56 -12.30 30.87
C TRP A 23 -15.97 -11.92 32.24
N ALA A 24 -16.41 -10.82 32.85
CA ALA A 24 -15.92 -10.40 34.15
C ALA A 24 -16.46 -11.32 35.27
N PRO A 25 -15.69 -11.57 36.35
CA PRO A 25 -16.09 -12.47 37.45
C PRO A 25 -17.38 -12.06 38.20
N ARG A 26 -17.83 -10.82 38.03
CA ARG A 26 -19.10 -10.29 38.52
C ARG A 26 -19.80 -9.54 37.38
N PRO A 27 -20.51 -10.24 36.49
CA PRO A 27 -21.23 -9.57 35.42
C PRO A 27 -22.34 -8.71 36.05
N ILE A 28 -22.49 -7.48 35.56
CA ILE A 28 -23.62 -6.63 35.93
C ILE A 28 -24.89 -7.35 35.43
N PRO A 29 -25.88 -7.68 36.27
CA PRO A 29 -26.95 -8.63 35.93
C PRO A 29 -27.90 -8.19 34.80
N THR A 30 -27.71 -6.99 34.26
CA THR A 30 -28.49 -6.44 33.13
C THR A 30 -27.92 -6.81 31.75
N VAL A 31 -26.72 -7.40 31.68
CA VAL A 31 -26.07 -7.82 30.42
C VAL A 31 -26.10 -9.34 30.28
N GLY A 32 -27.27 -9.89 29.96
CA GLY A 32 -27.44 -11.29 29.55
C GLY A 32 -26.89 -11.57 28.15
N PRO A 33 -27.33 -12.65 27.46
CA PRO A 33 -26.93 -12.95 26.08
C PRO A 33 -27.18 -11.79 25.09
N SER A 34 -28.11 -10.89 25.43
CA SER A 34 -28.39 -9.65 24.71
C SER A 34 -27.17 -8.71 24.62
N ALA A 35 -26.24 -8.77 25.57
CA ALA A 35 -25.01 -7.98 25.55
C ALA A 35 -24.10 -8.33 24.36
N PHE A 36 -24.09 -9.59 23.92
CA PHE A 36 -23.40 -9.98 22.68
C PHE A 36 -24.07 -9.40 21.45
N ILE A 37 -25.41 -9.44 21.40
CA ILE A 37 -26.18 -8.95 20.27
C ILE A 37 -26.00 -7.42 20.13
N ILE A 38 -26.14 -6.70 21.24
CA ILE A 38 -25.98 -5.25 21.31
C ILE A 38 -24.52 -4.86 21.07
N GLY A 39 -23.56 -5.62 21.62
CA GLY A 39 -22.13 -5.41 21.42
C GLY A 39 -21.70 -5.59 19.96
N LEU A 40 -22.14 -6.66 19.30
CA LEU A 40 -21.90 -6.89 17.88
C LEU A 40 -22.55 -5.82 17.01
N LEU A 41 -23.77 -5.40 17.35
CA LEU A 41 -24.46 -4.33 16.64
C LEU A 41 -23.74 -3.00 16.76
N LEU A 42 -23.23 -2.65 17.96
CA LEU A 42 -22.42 -1.46 18.18
C LEU A 42 -21.09 -1.51 17.41
N ILE A 43 -20.40 -2.66 17.42
CA ILE A 43 -19.17 -2.87 16.65
C ILE A 43 -19.47 -2.72 15.16
N GLY A 44 -20.49 -3.41 14.64
CA GLY A 44 -20.91 -3.31 13.23
C GLY A 44 -21.26 -1.89 12.82
N THR A 45 -21.95 -1.13 13.69
CA THR A 45 -22.32 0.27 13.44
C THR A 45 -21.08 1.18 13.45
N GLY A 46 -20.15 0.97 14.38
CA GLY A 46 -18.88 1.72 14.43
C GLY A 46 -18.00 1.45 13.21
N ILE A 47 -18.00 0.21 12.71
CA ILE A 47 -17.34 -0.20 11.47
C ILE A 47 -18.01 0.48 10.27
N PHE A 48 -19.34 0.45 10.20
CA PHE A 48 -20.12 1.09 9.15
C PHE A 48 -19.88 2.60 9.07
N LEU A 49 -19.80 3.28 10.22
CA LEU A 49 -19.48 4.70 10.29
C LEU A 49 -18.03 5.01 9.90
N ARG A 50 -17.12 4.03 10.04
CA ARG A 50 -15.70 4.14 9.69
C ARG A 50 -15.40 3.73 8.24
N LEU A 51 -16.32 3.01 7.59
CA LEU A 51 -16.23 2.66 6.18
C LEU A 51 -16.36 3.94 5.34
N GLU A 52 -15.21 4.44 4.90
CA GLU A 52 -15.08 5.52 3.94
C GLU A 52 -15.66 4.99 2.61
N ARG A 53 -16.91 5.39 2.32
CA ARG A 53 -17.53 5.13 1.02
C ARG A 53 -16.82 6.02 0.00
N ASP A 54 -16.19 5.41 -0.98
CA ASP A 54 -15.72 6.15 -2.16
C ASP A 54 -16.90 6.81 -2.87
N SER A 55 -16.62 7.84 -3.65
CA SER A 55 -17.60 8.52 -4.53
C SER A 55 -18.32 7.56 -5.51
N SER A 56 -17.78 6.36 -5.70
CA SER A 56 -18.35 5.26 -6.50
C SER A 56 -19.24 4.29 -5.71
N GLY A 57 -19.48 4.51 -4.41
CA GLY A 57 -20.38 3.70 -3.57
C GLY A 57 -19.84 2.32 -3.15
N ASN A 58 -18.65 1.93 -3.63
CA ASN A 58 -18.01 0.67 -3.27
C ASN A 58 -17.37 0.73 -1.88
N ILE A 59 -17.66 -0.31 -1.09
CA ILE A 59 -17.18 -0.47 0.28
C ILE A 59 -15.77 -1.05 0.20
N GLN A 60 -14.74 -0.28 0.60
CA GLN A 60 -13.35 -0.74 0.63
C GLN A 60 -13.13 -1.73 1.81
N TRP A 61 -13.53 -2.97 1.61
CA TRP A 61 -13.36 -4.07 2.58
C TRP A 61 -11.89 -4.39 2.86
N ASP A 62 -10.99 -4.10 1.92
CA ASP A 62 -9.56 -4.41 2.04
C ASP A 62 -8.87 -3.65 3.18
N ARG A 63 -9.27 -2.38 3.41
CA ARG A 63 -8.77 -1.59 4.54
C ARG A 63 -9.33 -2.06 5.89
N PHE A 64 -10.55 -2.58 5.88
CA PHE A 64 -11.18 -3.10 7.08
C PHE A 64 -10.51 -4.40 7.55
N LEU A 65 -10.18 -5.28 6.59
CA LEU A 65 -9.43 -6.51 6.84
C LEU A 65 -8.01 -6.20 7.37
N ALA A 66 -7.37 -5.15 6.86
CA ALA A 66 -6.05 -4.71 7.31
C ALA A 66 -6.05 -4.20 8.77
N LEU A 67 -7.16 -3.62 9.25
CA LEU A 67 -7.29 -3.15 10.63
C LEU A 67 -7.56 -4.29 11.63
N PHE A 68 -8.28 -5.33 11.22
CA PHE A 68 -8.55 -6.51 12.06
C PHE A 68 -7.34 -7.46 12.19
N GLN A 69 -6.35 -7.35 11.29
CA GLN A 69 -5.08 -8.07 11.40
C GLN A 69 -4.07 -7.37 12.33
N GLY A 70 -4.43 -6.24 12.96
CA GLY A 70 -3.52 -5.33 13.63
C GLY A 70 -3.26 -5.50 15.13
N SER A 71 -3.59 -6.63 15.78
CA SER A 71 -3.43 -6.77 17.25
C SER A 71 -2.64 -7.99 17.73
N LYS A 72 -1.74 -8.54 16.90
CA LYS A 72 -0.73 -9.51 17.32
C LYS A 72 0.45 -9.42 16.34
N THR A 73 1.34 -8.45 16.53
CA THR A 73 2.78 -8.48 16.15
C THR A 73 3.40 -7.15 16.59
N GLN A 74 3.75 -7.08 17.86
CA GLN A 74 4.73 -6.13 18.40
C GLN A 74 5.74 -6.96 19.20
N ASN A 75 6.54 -7.73 18.46
CA ASN A 75 7.82 -8.36 18.82
C ASN A 75 8.02 -9.51 17.81
N ASN A 76 9.12 -9.47 17.07
CA ASN A 76 9.49 -10.36 15.95
C ASN A 76 8.97 -9.95 14.57
N SER A 77 9.34 -8.75 14.12
CA SER A 77 9.40 -8.42 12.69
C SER A 77 10.66 -9.02 12.04
N SER A 78 10.80 -10.33 12.14
CA SER A 78 11.78 -11.15 11.42
C SER A 78 11.18 -12.53 11.26
N ARG A 79 10.80 -12.87 10.01
CA ARG A 79 10.38 -14.18 9.51
C ARG A 79 8.87 -14.47 9.49
N MET A 80 8.42 -14.69 8.26
CA MET A 80 7.37 -15.61 7.83
C MET A 80 5.92 -15.14 7.89
N ARG A 81 5.51 -14.48 6.79
CA ARG A 81 4.22 -14.71 6.14
C ARG A 81 4.42 -14.73 4.62
N GLU A 82 4.84 -15.90 4.13
CA GLU A 82 4.62 -16.36 2.76
C GLU A 82 3.13 -16.26 2.40
N ASP A 83 2.88 -16.08 1.09
CA ASP A 83 1.59 -16.21 0.40
C ASP A 83 0.58 -15.04 0.43
N LYS A 84 1.05 -13.83 0.07
CA LYS A 84 0.43 -13.03 -1.03
C LYS A 84 1.32 -11.85 -1.49
N GLN A 85 2.64 -12.06 -1.51
CA GLN A 85 3.65 -11.07 -1.87
C GLN A 85 4.42 -11.48 -3.14
N ASN A 86 3.75 -12.13 -4.09
CA ASN A 86 4.39 -12.75 -5.25
C ASN A 86 4.61 -11.79 -6.45
N ILE A 87 4.88 -10.49 -6.22
CA ILE A 87 5.39 -9.54 -7.24
C ILE A 87 6.48 -8.59 -6.70
N SER A 88 6.71 -8.48 -5.40
CA SER A 88 7.71 -7.52 -4.90
C SER A 88 8.34 -7.96 -3.58
N ASP A 89 8.62 -9.26 -3.49
CA ASP A 89 9.81 -9.66 -2.75
C ASP A 89 11.02 -9.07 -3.48
N THR A 90 11.80 -8.37 -2.70
CA THR A 90 13.04 -7.68 -2.98
C THR A 90 14.09 -8.68 -3.47
N LYS A 91 13.86 -9.23 -4.66
CA LYS A 91 14.84 -10.02 -5.39
C LYS A 91 15.84 -9.02 -5.92
N LEU A 92 16.82 -8.69 -5.07
CA LEU A 92 18.12 -8.11 -5.42
C LEU A 92 18.09 -7.55 -6.84
N SER A 93 17.52 -6.35 -7.02
CA SER A 93 17.56 -5.66 -8.31
C SER A 93 19.03 -5.69 -8.68
N ASP A 94 19.37 -6.46 -9.71
CA ASP A 94 20.75 -6.70 -10.07
C ASP A 94 21.43 -5.31 -10.10
N PRO A 95 22.47 -5.04 -9.29
CA PRO A 95 23.06 -3.71 -9.19
C PRO A 95 23.57 -3.20 -10.54
N LEU A 96 23.65 -4.09 -11.54
CA LEU A 96 23.99 -3.79 -12.91
C LEU A 96 22.81 -3.28 -13.75
N ILE A 97 21.56 -3.32 -13.28
CA ILE A 97 20.39 -2.85 -14.04
C ILE A 97 20.54 -1.35 -14.34
N ALA A 98 20.86 -0.52 -13.35
CA ALA A 98 21.10 0.91 -13.58
C ALA A 98 22.21 1.15 -14.61
N VAL A 99 23.28 0.35 -14.58
CA VAL A 99 24.37 0.43 -15.57
C VAL A 99 23.90 0.04 -16.98
N ARG A 100 23.06 -1.00 -17.09
CA ARG A 100 22.46 -1.41 -18.37
C ARG A 100 21.50 -0.35 -18.92
N VAL A 101 20.73 0.28 -18.05
CA VAL A 101 19.84 1.40 -18.38
C VAL A 101 20.64 2.60 -18.90
N LEU A 102 21.74 2.97 -18.24
CA LEU A 102 22.63 4.04 -18.70
C LEU A 102 23.23 3.73 -20.08
N ARG A 103 23.67 2.49 -20.30
CA ARG A 103 24.17 2.05 -21.61
C ARG A 103 23.09 2.10 -22.70
N LEU A 104 21.86 1.76 -22.35
CA LEU A 104 20.72 1.90 -23.27
C LEU A 104 20.40 3.37 -23.55
N ALA A 105 20.53 4.24 -22.54
CA ALA A 105 20.29 5.67 -22.68
C ALA A 105 21.30 6.30 -23.65
N GLU A 106 22.58 5.92 -23.57
CA GLU A 106 23.61 6.30 -24.53
C GLU A 106 23.21 5.91 -25.97
N GLN A 107 22.71 4.69 -26.17
CA GLN A 107 22.30 4.20 -27.50
C GLN A 107 21.04 4.88 -28.05
N LYS A 108 20.12 5.31 -27.18
CA LYS A 108 18.82 5.90 -27.53
C LYS A 108 18.78 7.43 -27.40
N GLN A 109 19.95 8.09 -27.43
CA GLN A 109 20.08 9.56 -27.38
C GLN A 109 19.50 10.19 -26.10
N GLY A 110 19.61 9.48 -24.98
CA GLY A 110 19.28 10.00 -23.66
C GLY A 110 17.80 10.11 -23.32
N ILE A 111 16.88 9.57 -24.13
CA ILE A 111 15.44 9.56 -23.80
C ILE A 111 14.94 8.13 -23.76
N LEU A 112 14.40 7.72 -22.61
CA LEU A 112 13.89 6.37 -22.39
C LEU A 112 12.51 6.40 -21.72
N SER A 113 11.68 5.42 -22.04
CA SER A 113 10.45 5.11 -21.30
C SER A 113 10.60 3.77 -20.58
N ILE A 114 9.78 3.52 -19.56
CA ILE A 114 9.80 2.25 -18.80
C ILE A 114 9.57 1.06 -19.74
N SER A 115 8.55 1.15 -20.61
CA SER A 115 8.23 0.08 -21.56
C SER A 115 9.35 -0.17 -22.57
N GLN A 116 9.98 0.89 -23.08
CA GLN A 116 11.11 0.76 -24.00
C GLN A 116 12.31 0.10 -23.32
N THR A 117 12.64 0.52 -22.11
CA THR A 117 13.73 -0.08 -21.33
C THR A 117 13.48 -1.55 -21.04
N ALA A 118 12.25 -1.91 -20.65
CA ALA A 118 11.87 -3.30 -20.40
C ALA A 118 12.00 -4.18 -21.66
N MET A 119 11.53 -3.67 -22.82
CA MET A 119 11.62 -4.39 -24.09
C MET A 119 13.06 -4.57 -24.57
N GLU A 120 13.87 -3.50 -24.54
CA GLU A 120 15.25 -3.54 -25.05
C GLU A 120 16.17 -4.38 -24.16
N LEU A 121 15.99 -4.30 -22.83
CA LEU A 121 16.78 -5.10 -21.89
C LEU A 121 16.21 -6.50 -21.66
N ASN A 122 15.02 -6.81 -22.21
CA ASN A 122 14.27 -8.05 -21.98
C ASN A 122 14.10 -8.35 -20.48
N ILE A 123 13.72 -7.34 -19.71
CA ILE A 123 13.50 -7.43 -18.27
C ILE A 123 12.04 -7.10 -17.91
N PRO A 124 11.55 -7.56 -16.74
CA PRO A 124 10.24 -7.17 -16.24
C PRO A 124 10.10 -5.64 -16.12
N LEU A 125 8.88 -5.13 -16.32
CA LEU A 125 8.59 -3.70 -16.21
C LEU A 125 8.98 -3.11 -14.84
N GLY A 126 8.75 -3.85 -13.75
CA GLY A 126 9.12 -3.40 -12.41
C GLY A 126 10.64 -3.26 -12.22
N ASP A 127 11.44 -4.13 -12.84
CA ASP A 127 12.90 -4.04 -12.79
C ASP A 127 13.42 -2.87 -13.63
N ALA A 128 12.78 -2.61 -14.78
CA ALA A 128 13.08 -1.47 -15.63
C ALA A 128 12.77 -0.14 -14.92
N GLU A 129 11.60 -0.06 -14.26
CA GLU A 129 11.20 1.09 -13.44
C GLU A 129 12.21 1.32 -12.30
N ALA A 130 12.54 0.28 -11.54
CA ALA A 130 13.53 0.37 -10.46
C ALA A 130 14.91 0.85 -10.95
N GLY A 131 15.38 0.37 -12.10
CA GLY A 131 16.64 0.80 -12.68
C GLY A 131 16.65 2.26 -13.15
N LEU A 132 15.54 2.72 -13.71
CA LEU A 132 15.36 4.12 -14.12
C LEU A 132 15.25 5.04 -12.91
N ASP A 133 14.49 4.65 -11.89
CA ASP A 133 14.33 5.39 -10.64
C ASP A 133 15.64 5.50 -9.86
N GLU A 134 16.49 4.46 -9.90
CA GLU A 134 17.82 4.53 -9.32
C GLU A 134 18.70 5.57 -10.04
N CYS A 135 18.60 5.67 -11.36
CA CYS A 135 19.32 6.69 -12.13
C CYS A 135 18.84 8.12 -11.77
N VAL A 136 17.54 8.29 -11.56
CA VAL A 136 16.96 9.54 -11.07
C VAL A 136 17.43 9.85 -9.66
N ALA A 137 17.45 8.87 -8.76
CA ALA A 137 17.93 9.02 -7.38
C ALA A 137 19.42 9.42 -7.32
N ARG A 138 20.22 8.97 -8.29
CA ARG A 138 21.64 9.34 -8.46
C ARG A 138 21.83 10.70 -9.15
N GLY A 139 20.76 11.32 -9.65
CA GLY A 139 20.80 12.61 -10.35
C GLY A 139 21.30 12.53 -11.79
N THR A 140 21.40 11.33 -12.38
CA THR A 140 21.83 11.16 -13.78
C THR A 140 20.68 11.29 -14.77
N ALA A 141 19.43 11.24 -14.28
CA ALA A 141 18.23 11.37 -15.09
C ALA A 141 17.16 12.25 -14.43
N THR A 142 16.29 12.84 -15.26
CA THR A 142 15.10 13.58 -14.84
C THR A 142 13.84 12.96 -15.45
N ILE A 143 12.77 12.88 -14.67
CA ILE A 143 11.47 12.39 -15.14
C ILE A 143 10.66 13.57 -15.68
N GLU A 144 10.20 13.45 -16.90
CA GLU A 144 9.26 14.37 -17.53
C GLU A 144 8.01 13.61 -17.96
N VAL A 145 6.83 14.17 -17.69
CA VAL A 145 5.56 13.61 -18.15
C VAL A 145 5.09 14.47 -19.32
N ASP A 146 4.90 13.85 -20.48
CA ASP A 146 4.36 14.56 -21.64
C ASP A 146 2.89 14.93 -21.37
N PRO A 147 2.52 16.22 -21.39
CA PRO A 147 1.16 16.65 -21.07
C PRO A 147 0.12 16.16 -22.08
N ASN A 148 0.52 15.77 -23.30
CA ASN A 148 -0.41 15.34 -24.33
C ASN A 148 -0.74 13.84 -24.22
N THR A 149 0.27 13.02 -23.95
CA THR A 149 0.13 11.56 -23.88
C THR A 149 -0.03 11.03 -22.46
N GLY A 150 0.38 11.81 -21.45
CA GLY A 150 0.45 11.38 -20.05
C GLY A 150 1.55 10.35 -19.77
N LEU A 151 2.44 10.10 -20.73
CA LEU A 151 3.52 9.13 -20.60
C LEU A 151 4.72 9.75 -19.89
N ALA A 152 5.29 8.98 -18.95
CA ALA A 152 6.52 9.34 -18.27
C ALA A 152 7.74 8.94 -19.12
N TYR A 153 8.60 9.91 -19.38
CA TYR A 153 9.89 9.75 -20.04
C TYR A 153 11.01 10.14 -19.07
N TYR A 154 12.10 9.39 -19.14
CA TYR A 154 13.32 9.63 -18.40
C TYR A 154 14.34 10.23 -19.35
N ARG A 155 14.82 11.42 -19.00
CA ARG A 155 15.82 12.18 -19.76
C ARG A 155 17.17 12.13 -19.08
N PHE A 156 18.18 11.74 -19.85
CA PHE A 156 19.57 11.67 -19.43
C PHE A 156 20.33 12.81 -20.12
N PRO A 157 20.55 13.94 -19.43
CA PRO A 157 21.11 15.15 -20.04
C PRO A 157 22.52 14.95 -20.60
N GLU A 158 23.27 13.97 -20.08
CA GLU A 158 24.63 13.66 -20.55
C GLU A 158 24.67 13.09 -21.98
N PHE A 159 23.60 12.45 -22.43
CA PHE A 159 23.52 11.78 -23.73
C PHE A 159 22.64 12.52 -24.75
N LEU A 160 22.08 13.68 -24.38
CA LEU A 160 21.30 14.49 -25.31
C LEU A 160 22.25 15.20 -26.30
N PRO A 161 21.92 15.20 -27.61
CA PRO A 161 22.69 15.95 -28.61
C PRO A 161 22.63 17.45 -28.29
N ARG A 162 23.81 18.10 -28.34
CA ARG A 162 23.96 19.56 -28.18
C ARG A 162 23.65 20.31 -29.46
#